data_AF-A0A2E1ASI4-F1
#
_entry.id   AF-A0A2E1ASI4-F1
#
_cell.length_a   1.000
_cell.length_b   1.000
_cell.length_c   1.000
_cell.angle_alpha   90.00
_cell.angle_beta   90.00
_cell.angle_gamma   90.00
#
_symmetry.space_group_name_H-M   'P 1'
#
loop_
_entity.id
_entity.type
_entity.pdbx_description
1 polymer ?
#
loop_
_entity_poly.entity_id
_entity_poly.type
_entity_poly.pdbx_seq_one_letter_code
_entity_poly.pdbx_strand_id
1 'polypeptide(L)'
;MVRERQIEVMHNELQNWKSYLQFIGDEMAFIQKLLDSYVFEPRTPNLFERLDIFKQHFNTSKKNREALSKAIKKHENGLGGIFECAQEEWDSHYYEKHLNLKDKMKDFIQNYIGLKKEIYNYAGSVLKMKKPLY
;
A
#
# COMPACT_ATOMS: atom_id res chain seq x y z
N MET A 1 28.77 -4.66 -16.94
CA MET A 1 28.24 -3.29 -17.14
C MET A 1 26.73 -3.19 -17.33
N VAL A 2 26.07 -3.79 -18.35
CA VAL A 2 24.60 -3.64 -18.52
C VAL A 2 23.79 -4.45 -17.49
N ARG A 3 24.17 -5.71 -17.26
CA ARG A 3 23.53 -6.62 -16.31
C ARG A 3 23.56 -6.09 -14.87
N GLU A 4 24.74 -5.72 -14.39
CA GLU A 4 24.94 -5.15 -13.05
C GLU A 4 24.09 -3.90 -12.84
N ARG A 5 24.04 -3.01 -13.84
CA ARG A 5 23.20 -1.81 -13.78
C ARG A 5 21.71 -2.14 -13.70
N GLN A 6 21.24 -3.14 -14.45
CA GLN A 6 19.84 -3.58 -14.37
C GLN A 6 19.50 -4.17 -13.00
N ILE A 7 20.39 -4.97 -12.42
CA ILE A 7 20.25 -5.52 -11.07
C ILE A 7 20.21 -4.39 -10.03
N GLU A 8 21.10 -3.40 -10.15
CA GLU A 8 21.14 -2.23 -9.27
C GLU A 8 19.83 -1.42 -9.35
N VAL A 9 19.31 -1.19 -10.55
CA VAL A 9 18.03 -0.51 -10.76
C VAL A 9 16.90 -1.28 -10.07
N MET A 10 16.79 -2.59 -10.30
CA MET A 10 15.78 -3.43 -9.66
C MET A 10 15.92 -3.43 -8.14
N HIS A 11 17.15 -3.49 -7.60
CA HIS A 11 17.40 -3.41 -6.17
C HIS A 11 16.91 -2.10 -5.58
N ASN A 12 17.25 -0.98 -6.21
CA ASN A 12 16.82 0.35 -5.79
C ASN A 12 15.30 0.50 -5.86
N GLU A 13 14.65 -0.02 -6.90
CA GLU A 13 13.18 -0.05 -7.00
C GLU A 13 12.56 -0.83 -5.82
N LEU A 14 13.12 -1.99 -5.45
CA LEU A 14 12.62 -2.77 -4.30
C LEU A 14 12.80 -2.03 -2.97
N GLN A 15 13.94 -1.39 -2.73
CA GLN A 15 14.16 -0.59 -1.51
C GLN A 15 13.16 0.56 -1.41
N ASN A 16 12.95 1.26 -2.53
CA ASN A 16 11.97 2.34 -2.60
C ASN A 16 10.57 1.81 -2.29
N TRP A 17 10.14 0.71 -2.90
CA TRP A 17 8.82 0.12 -2.66
C TRP A 17 8.64 -0.32 -1.21
N LYS A 18 9.66 -0.91 -0.57
CA LYS A 18 9.62 -1.27 0.86
C LYS A 18 9.37 -0.03 1.73
N SER A 19 10.15 1.03 1.51
CA SER A 19 10.01 2.30 2.23
C SER A 19 8.62 2.91 2.03
N TYR A 20 8.10 2.90 0.81
CA TYR A 20 6.75 3.39 0.52
C TYR A 20 5.66 2.55 1.20
N LEU A 21 5.75 1.22 1.17
CA LEU A 21 4.76 0.35 1.84
C LEU A 21 4.83 0.44 3.37
N GLN A 22 6.00 0.77 3.92
CA GLN A 22 6.15 1.06 5.34
C GLN A 22 5.47 2.38 5.69
N PHE A 23 5.76 3.45 4.94
CA PHE A 23 5.10 4.75 5.11
C PHE A 23 3.57 4.65 5.00
N ILE A 24 3.08 3.91 3.99
CA ILE A 24 1.64 3.63 3.84
C ILE A 24 1.10 2.86 5.04
N GLY A 25 1.87 1.94 5.62
CA GLY A 25 1.50 1.22 6.84
C GLY A 25 1.31 2.15 8.04
N ASP A 26 2.21 3.11 8.23
CA ASP A 26 2.14 4.11 9.29
C ASP A 26 0.95 5.07 9.06
N GLU A 27 0.77 5.54 7.82
CA GLU A 27 -0.38 6.36 7.43
C GLU A 27 -1.70 5.60 7.67
N MET A 28 -1.75 4.31 7.32
CA MET A 28 -2.93 3.49 7.57
C MET A 28 -3.22 3.36 9.07
N ALA A 29 -2.20 3.18 9.91
CA ALA A 29 -2.37 3.11 11.36
C ALA A 29 -2.93 4.43 11.93
N PHE A 30 -2.51 5.57 11.39
CA PHE A 30 -3.06 6.87 11.75
C PHE A 30 -4.53 7.01 11.34
N ILE A 31 -4.86 6.68 10.10
CA ILE A 31 -6.24 6.76 9.58
C ILE A 31 -7.18 5.86 10.40
N GLN A 32 -6.75 4.65 10.76
CA GLN A 32 -7.55 3.75 11.61
C GLN A 32 -7.88 4.40 12.95
N LYS A 33 -6.88 4.97 13.64
CA LYS A 33 -7.07 5.69 14.90
C LYS A 33 -8.02 6.89 14.75
N LEU A 34 -7.93 7.60 13.62
CA LEU A 34 -8.84 8.71 13.32
C LEU A 34 -10.29 8.21 13.22
N LEU A 35 -10.54 7.16 12.41
CA LEU A 35 -11.87 6.60 12.17
C LEU A 35 -12.47 5.90 13.40
N ASP A 36 -11.64 5.44 14.34
CA ASP A 36 -12.10 4.85 15.60
C ASP A 36 -12.30 5.89 16.71
N SER A 37 -12.05 7.17 16.46
CA SER A 37 -12.28 8.22 17.46
C SER A 37 -13.76 8.55 17.61
N TYR A 38 -14.16 9.00 18.81
CA TYR A 38 -15.56 9.31 19.15
C TYR A 38 -16.23 10.33 18.22
N VAL A 39 -15.44 11.16 17.52
CA VAL A 39 -15.95 12.14 16.55
C VAL A 39 -16.61 11.44 15.35
N PHE A 40 -16.20 10.21 15.07
CA PHE A 40 -16.69 9.38 13.99
C PHE A 40 -17.72 8.35 14.45
N GLU A 41 -18.07 8.29 15.74
CA GLU A 41 -19.21 7.49 16.22
C GLU A 41 -20.51 8.14 15.74
N PRO A 42 -21.14 7.62 14.68
CA PRO A 42 -22.25 8.32 14.06
C PRO A 42 -23.52 8.00 14.85
N ARG A 43 -24.19 9.04 15.33
CA ARG A 43 -25.56 8.93 15.87
C ARG A 43 -26.62 8.81 14.76
N THR A 44 -26.19 8.84 13.49
CA THR A 44 -27.03 8.87 12.30
C THR A 44 -26.80 7.62 11.45
N PRO A 45 -27.82 6.80 11.14
CA PRO A 45 -27.65 5.50 10.47
C PRO A 45 -26.84 5.53 9.17
N ASN A 46 -27.07 6.50 8.28
CA ASN A 46 -26.37 6.61 6.99
C ASN A 46 -24.85 6.84 7.14
N LEU A 47 -24.43 7.59 8.17
CA LEU A 47 -23.01 7.83 8.43
C LEU A 47 -22.30 6.58 8.98
N PHE A 48 -23.05 5.67 9.61
CA PHE A 48 -22.56 4.39 10.14
C PHE A 48 -22.33 3.36 9.04
N GLU A 49 -23.29 3.18 8.14
CA GLU A 49 -23.14 2.28 6.98
C GLU A 49 -21.92 2.66 6.14
N ARG A 50 -21.73 3.95 5.89
CA ARG A 50 -20.58 4.44 5.13
C ARG A 50 -19.25 4.21 5.86
N LEU A 51 -19.21 4.36 7.18
CA LEU A 51 -18.04 4.09 7.99
C LEU A 51 -17.66 2.60 7.94
N ASP A 52 -18.64 1.70 8.02
CA ASP A 52 -18.40 0.27 7.97
C ASP A 52 -17.81 -0.17 6.61
N ILE A 53 -18.38 0.33 5.51
CA ILE A 53 -17.84 0.12 4.16
C ILE A 53 -16.39 0.59 4.07
N PHE A 54 -16.07 1.76 4.60
CA PHE A 54 -14.68 2.24 4.62
C PHE A 54 -13.78 1.34 5.44
N LYS A 55 -14.20 0.87 6.62
CA LYS A 55 -13.42 -0.08 7.43
C LYS A 55 -13.16 -1.39 6.67
N GLN A 56 -14.14 -1.90 5.93
CA GLN A 56 -13.98 -3.10 5.10
C GLN A 56 -12.97 -2.88 3.96
N HIS A 57 -13.13 -1.82 3.17
CA HIS A 57 -12.20 -1.48 2.09
C HIS A 57 -10.79 -1.23 2.61
N PHE A 58 -10.67 -0.59 3.77
CA PHE A 58 -9.40 -0.31 4.43
C PHE A 58 -8.70 -1.59 4.89
N ASN A 59 -9.43 -2.53 5.50
CA ASN A 59 -8.91 -3.83 5.87
C ASN A 59 -8.42 -4.63 4.64
N THR A 60 -9.16 -4.57 3.53
CA THR A 60 -8.73 -5.20 2.27
C THR A 60 -7.44 -4.55 1.75
N SER A 61 -7.35 -3.23 1.75
CA SER A 61 -6.14 -2.51 1.35
C SER A 61 -4.94 -2.87 2.23
N LYS A 62 -5.13 -3.01 3.56
CA LYS A 62 -4.09 -3.45 4.50
C LYS A 62 -3.57 -4.85 4.17
N LYS A 63 -4.46 -5.81 3.88
CA LYS A 63 -4.08 -7.17 3.45
C LYS A 63 -3.29 -7.15 2.15
N ASN A 64 -3.70 -6.34 1.18
CA ASN A 64 -3.00 -6.19 -0.10
C ASN A 64 -1.57 -5.62 0.10
N ARG A 65 -1.42 -4.61 0.97
CA ARG A 65 -0.13 -4.04 1.36
C ARG A 65 0.81 -5.09 1.96
N GLU A 66 0.28 -5.91 2.88
CA GLU A 66 1.03 -6.98 3.54
C GLU A 66 1.45 -8.08 2.55
N ALA A 67 0.56 -8.46 1.63
CA ALA A 67 0.86 -9.40 0.56
C ALA A 67 1.97 -8.87 -0.36
N LEU A 68 1.92 -7.58 -0.73
CA LEU A 68 2.97 -6.94 -1.53
C LEU A 68 4.30 -6.85 -0.79
N SER A 69 4.31 -6.52 0.50
CA SER A 69 5.54 -6.54 1.31
C SER A 69 6.19 -7.92 1.32
N LYS A 70 5.39 -8.99 1.45
CA LYS A 70 5.88 -10.38 1.36
C LYS A 70 6.43 -10.69 -0.04
N ALA A 71 5.73 -10.26 -1.09
CA ALA A 71 6.16 -10.47 -2.47
C ALA A 71 7.49 -9.76 -2.78
N ILE A 72 7.65 -8.50 -2.33
CA ILE A 72 8.89 -7.73 -2.48
C ILE A 72 10.04 -8.41 -1.74
N LYS A 73 9.84 -8.81 -0.48
CA LYS A 73 10.87 -9.51 0.30
C LYS A 73 11.30 -10.82 -0.37
N LYS A 74 10.35 -11.59 -0.90
CA LYS A 74 10.66 -12.82 -1.64
C LYS A 74 11.43 -12.53 -2.92
N HIS A 75 11.05 -11.49 -3.65
CA HIS A 75 11.71 -11.10 -4.89
C HIS A 75 13.14 -10.62 -4.61
N GLU A 76 13.33 -9.72 -3.64
CA GLU A 76 14.64 -9.24 -3.19
C GLU A 76 15.60 -10.37 -2.79
N ASN A 77 15.12 -11.39 -2.05
CA ASN A 77 15.93 -12.57 -1.73
C ASN A 77 16.37 -13.33 -3.00
N GLY A 78 15.51 -13.36 -4.03
CA GLY A 78 15.85 -13.96 -5.32
C GLY A 78 16.88 -13.15 -6.11
N LEU A 79 16.92 -11.82 -5.93
CA LEU A 79 17.91 -10.95 -6.55
C LEU A 79 19.34 -11.31 -6.11
N GLY A 80 19.51 -11.65 -4.83
CA GLY A 80 20.80 -12.10 -4.28
C GLY A 80 21.31 -13.36 -4.98
N GLY A 81 20.44 -14.33 -5.26
CA GLY A 81 20.80 -15.56 -5.97
C GLY A 81 21.16 -15.35 -7.45
N ILE A 82 20.68 -14.28 -8.09
CA ILE A 82 21.05 -13.94 -9.49
C ILE A 82 22.48 -13.42 -9.59
N PHE A 83 22.98 -12.81 -8.50
CA PHE A 83 24.38 -12.40 -8.41
C PHE A 83 25.34 -13.62 -8.45
N GLU A 84 24.87 -14.77 -7.97
CA GLU A 84 25.65 -16.01 -7.86
C GLU A 84 25.53 -16.91 -9.11
N CYS A 85 24.53 -16.69 -9.98
CA CYS A 85 24.25 -17.52 -11.15
C CYS A 85 24.65 -16.85 -12.49
N ALA A 86 25.42 -17.57 -13.32
CA ALA A 86 25.97 -17.10 -14.60
C ALA A 86 25.09 -17.38 -15.84
N GLN A 87 23.85 -17.86 -15.66
CA GLN A 87 22.97 -18.28 -16.76
C GLN A 87 22.04 -17.15 -17.20
N GLU A 88 22.13 -16.73 -18.46
CA GLU A 88 21.38 -15.60 -19.04
C GLU A 88 19.85 -15.85 -19.09
N GLU A 89 19.41 -17.10 -19.23
CA GLU A 89 17.98 -17.47 -19.27
C GLU A 89 17.26 -17.21 -17.93
N TRP A 90 17.99 -17.20 -16.81
CA TRP A 90 17.44 -16.84 -15.51
C TRP A 90 17.10 -15.36 -15.39
N ASP A 91 17.78 -14.51 -16.17
CA ASP A 91 17.63 -13.06 -16.09
C ASP A 91 16.32 -12.57 -16.71
N SER A 92 15.90 -13.15 -17.84
CA SER A 92 14.68 -12.71 -18.55
C SER A 92 13.42 -12.98 -17.74
N HIS A 93 13.25 -14.21 -17.24
CA HIS A 93 12.11 -14.59 -16.43
C HIS A 93 12.07 -13.86 -15.08
N TYR A 94 13.23 -13.58 -14.49
CA TYR A 94 13.27 -12.77 -13.28
C TYR A 94 12.88 -11.32 -13.54
N TYR A 95 13.34 -10.74 -14.66
CA TYR A 95 12.97 -9.40 -15.08
C TYR A 95 11.46 -9.27 -15.34
N GLU A 96 10.84 -10.26 -16.00
CA GLU A 96 9.38 -10.29 -16.17
C GLU A 96 8.63 -10.32 -14.83
N LYS A 97 9.12 -11.10 -13.87
CA LYS A 97 8.56 -11.09 -12.50
C LYS A 97 8.70 -9.72 -11.84
N HIS A 98 9.81 -9.03 -12.07
CA HIS A 98 10.04 -7.69 -11.55
C HIS A 98 9.04 -6.70 -12.15
N LEU A 99 8.81 -6.73 -13.46
CA LEU A 99 7.82 -5.89 -14.13
C LEU A 99 6.39 -6.16 -13.63
N ASN A 100 6.02 -7.43 -13.45
CA ASN A 100 4.72 -7.78 -12.87
C ASN A 100 4.56 -7.21 -11.45
N LEU A 101 5.62 -7.27 -10.63
CA LEU A 101 5.62 -6.69 -9.29
C LEU A 101 5.49 -5.16 -9.34
N LYS A 102 6.15 -4.51 -10.30
CA LYS A 102 6.04 -3.07 -10.55
C LYS A 102 4.62 -2.65 -10.89
N ASP A 103 3.94 -3.39 -11.76
CA ASP A 103 2.54 -3.12 -12.11
C ASP A 103 1.62 -3.29 -10.90
N LYS A 104 1.78 -4.37 -10.14
CA LYS A 104 1.02 -4.57 -8.89
C LYS A 104 1.25 -3.46 -7.87
N MET A 105 2.49 -2.95 -7.75
CA MET A 105 2.80 -1.81 -6.89
C MET A 105 2.09 -0.55 -7.35
N LYS A 106 2.09 -0.27 -8.66
CA LYS A 106 1.40 0.88 -9.24
C LYS A 106 -0.11 0.81 -8.99
N ASP A 107 -0.72 -0.34 -9.24
CA ASP A 107 -2.16 -0.56 -9.03
C ASP A 107 -2.53 -0.39 -7.55
N PHE A 108 -1.73 -0.96 -6.64
CA PHE A 108 -1.94 -0.79 -5.21
C PHE A 108 -1.87 0.68 -4.79
N ILE A 109 -0.85 1.42 -5.23
CA ILE A 109 -0.69 2.84 -4.90
C ILE A 109 -1.89 3.65 -5.41
N GLN A 110 -2.32 3.42 -6.66
CA GLN A 110 -3.48 4.12 -7.23
C GLN A 110 -4.76 3.83 -6.44
N ASN A 111 -5.03 2.57 -6.14
CA ASN A 111 -6.20 2.15 -5.36
C ASN A 111 -6.16 2.73 -3.94
N TYR A 112 -5.01 2.70 -3.28
CA TYR A 112 -4.85 3.26 -1.94
C TYR A 112 -5.04 4.78 -1.91
N ILE A 113 -4.50 5.51 -2.90
CA ILE A 113 -4.71 6.96 -3.03
C ILE A 113 -6.20 7.27 -3.23
N GLY A 114 -6.90 6.48 -4.05
CA GLY A 114 -8.35 6.60 -4.24
C GLY A 114 -9.12 6.46 -2.93
N LEU A 115 -8.89 5.34 -2.22
CA LEU A 115 -9.50 5.07 -0.92
C LEU A 115 -9.19 6.18 0.10
N LYS A 116 -7.93 6.64 0.16
CA LYS A 116 -7.51 7.71 1.06
C LYS A 116 -8.27 9.01 0.80
N LYS A 117 -8.45 9.38 -0.47
CA LYS A 117 -9.24 10.58 -0.83
C LYS A 117 -10.68 10.47 -0.34
N GLU A 118 -11.31 9.32 -0.53
CA GLU A 118 -12.68 9.09 -0.07
C GLU A 118 -12.80 9.19 1.46
N ILE A 119 -11.88 8.57 2.18
CA ILE A 119 -11.82 8.64 3.64
C ILE A 119 -11.60 10.08 4.11
N TYR A 120 -10.70 10.84 3.50
CA TYR A 120 -10.45 12.23 3.88
C TYR A 120 -11.64 13.15 3.59
N ASN A 121 -12.35 12.92 2.49
CA ASN A 121 -13.57 13.66 2.17
C ASN A 121 -14.67 13.39 3.21
N TYR A 122 -14.83 12.12 3.61
CA TYR A 122 -15.75 11.75 4.70
C TYR A 122 -15.29 12.33 6.05
N ALA A 123 -14.00 12.22 6.35
CA ALA A 123 -13.43 12.78 7.57
C ALA A 123 -13.69 14.29 7.68
N GLY A 124 -13.45 15.01 6.59
CA GLY A 124 -13.71 16.44 6.51
C GLY A 124 -15.19 16.80 6.65
N SER A 125 -16.12 15.98 6.14
CA SER A 125 -17.55 16.26 6.28
C SER A 125 -18.03 16.09 7.72
N VAL A 126 -17.54 15.04 8.42
CA VAL A 126 -17.85 14.80 9.84
C VAL A 126 -17.22 15.88 10.71
N LEU A 127 -15.95 16.25 10.50
CA LEU A 127 -15.25 17.27 11.29
C LEU A 127 -15.83 18.68 11.13
N LYS A 128 -16.47 18.97 10.00
CA LYS A 128 -17.19 20.25 9.77
C LYS A 128 -18.51 20.32 10.51
N MET A 129 -19.09 19.19 10.95
CA MET A 129 -20.28 19.21 11.79
C MET A 129 -19.88 19.80 13.15
N LYS A 130 -20.43 20.97 13.50
CA LYS A 130 -20.19 21.59 14.81
C LYS A 130 -20.61 20.61 15.90
N LYS A 131 -19.80 20.51 16.95
CA LYS A 131 -20.19 19.88 18.23
C LYS A 131 -21.55 20.48 18.62
N PRO A 132 -22.62 19.68 18.81
CA PRO A 132 -23.84 20.24 19.36
C PRO A 132 -23.48 20.89 20.69
N LEU A 133 -23.74 22.19 20.80
CA LEU A 133 -23.64 22.92 22.07
C LEU A 133 -24.71 22.30 22.96
N TYR A 134 -24.26 21.52 23.95
CA TYR A 134 -25.10 21.12 25.08
C TYR A 134 -25.21 22.30 26.04
#